data_AF-A0A453E781-F1
#
_entry.id   AF-A0A453E781-F1
#
_cell.length_a   1.000
_cell.length_b   1.000
_cell.length_c   1.000
_cell.angle_alpha   90.00
_cell.angle_beta   90.00
_cell.angle_gamma   90.00
#
_symmetry.space_group_name_H-M   'P 1'
#
loop_
_entity.id
_entity.type
_entity.pdbx_description
1 polymer ?
#
loop_
_entity_poly.entity_id
_entity_poly.type
_entity_poly.pdbx_seq_one_letter_code
_entity_poly.pdbx_strand_id
1 'polypeptide(L)'
;LNHGDIEFGFFPHVAPKTVEHIFKLVQLGCYNTNHFFRVDKGFVAQVADVMGGRKAPMNKEQEQQAEKSIVGEFSTVKHVRGILSMGRYSDPDTASSSFSILLGDAPHLDGQVFSIF
;
A
#
# COMPACT_ATOMS: atom_id res chain seq x y z
N LEU A 1 -5.14 -4.56 -20.19
CA LEU A 1 -3.98 -5.22 -20.82
C LEU A 1 -3.04 -5.64 -19.71
N ASN A 2 -2.36 -6.78 -19.84
CA ASN A 2 -1.27 -7.15 -18.91
C ASN A 2 0.01 -6.47 -19.41
N HIS A 3 0.71 -5.74 -18.55
CA HIS A 3 1.87 -4.92 -18.89
C HIS A 3 3.20 -5.52 -18.39
N GLY A 4 3.17 -6.74 -17.87
CA GLY A 4 4.32 -7.42 -17.29
C GLY A 4 4.27 -7.43 -15.76
N ASP A 5 5.27 -8.08 -15.18
CA ASP A 5 5.37 -8.30 -13.73
C ASP A 5 6.07 -7.12 -13.05
N ILE A 6 5.69 -6.87 -11.79
CA ILE A 6 6.34 -5.90 -10.91
C ILE A 6 6.79 -6.66 -9.66
N GLU A 7 8.07 -6.54 -9.33
CA GLU A 7 8.65 -7.12 -8.12
C GLU A 7 8.80 -6.04 -7.04
N PHE A 8 8.40 -6.37 -5.81
CA PHE A 8 8.50 -5.49 -4.66
C PHE A 8 9.42 -6.09 -3.59
N GLY A 9 10.27 -5.24 -3.01
CA GLY A 9 10.98 -5.52 -1.77
C GLY A 9 10.35 -4.72 -0.63
N PHE A 10 10.34 -5.29 0.57
CA PHE A 10 9.78 -4.66 1.76
C PHE A 10 10.87 -4.27 2.77
N PHE A 11 10.60 -3.27 3.60
CA PHE A 11 11.39 -2.80 4.73
C PHE A 11 10.78 -3.21 6.07
N PRO A 12 10.84 -4.49 6.46
CA PRO A 12 10.21 -4.97 7.70
C PRO A 12 10.81 -4.37 8.98
N HIS A 13 12.00 -3.77 8.90
CA HIS A 13 12.61 -3.05 10.03
C HIS A 13 12.12 -1.61 10.17
N VAL A 14 11.51 -1.05 9.12
CA VAL A 14 10.98 0.32 9.09
C VAL A 14 9.49 0.33 9.45
N ALA A 15 8.72 -0.57 8.85
CA ALA A 15 7.28 -0.65 9.03
C ALA A 15 6.81 -2.11 9.18
N PRO A 16 7.25 -2.82 10.24
CA PRO A 16 6.95 -4.24 10.43
C PRO A 16 5.47 -4.59 10.34
N LYS A 17 4.57 -3.76 10.89
CA LYS A 17 3.13 -4.03 10.89
C LYS A 17 2.49 -3.79 9.55
N THR A 18 2.95 -2.77 8.82
CA THR A 18 2.52 -2.50 7.45
C THR A 18 2.97 -3.63 6.52
N VAL A 19 4.23 -4.06 6.62
CA VAL A 19 4.76 -5.19 5.84
C VAL A 19 4.00 -6.47 6.15
N GLU A 20 3.83 -6.82 7.42
CA GLU A 20 3.09 -8.02 7.85
C GLU A 20 1.68 -8.06 7.26
N HIS A 21 0.96 -6.92 7.33
CA HIS A 21 -0.40 -6.81 6.84
C HIS A 21 -0.50 -6.94 5.31
N ILE A 22 0.30 -6.16 4.56
CA ILE A 22 0.29 -6.17 3.10
C ILE A 22 0.75 -7.53 2.56
N PHE A 23 1.81 -8.10 3.14
CA PHE A 23 2.30 -9.43 2.75
C PHE A 23 1.23 -10.50 2.91
N LYS A 24 0.50 -10.50 4.04
CA LYS A 24 -0.60 -11.44 4.27
C LYS A 24 -1.74 -11.24 3.26
N LEU A 25 -2.11 -10.00 2.93
CA LEU A 25 -3.11 -9.70 1.90
C LEU A 25 -2.67 -10.21 0.52
N VAL A 26 -1.40 -10.05 0.15
CA VAL A 26 -0.84 -10.60 -1.10
C VAL A 26 -0.88 -12.12 -1.09
N GLN A 27 -0.45 -12.78 -0.01
CA GLN A 27 -0.48 -14.25 0.11
C GLN A 27 -1.89 -14.83 0.03
N LEU A 28 -2.88 -14.13 0.58
CA LEU A 28 -4.29 -14.51 0.47
C LEU A 28 -4.89 -14.22 -0.90
N GLY A 29 -4.16 -13.58 -1.81
CA GLY A 29 -4.65 -13.19 -3.13
C GLY A 29 -5.65 -12.03 -3.10
N CYS A 30 -5.66 -11.21 -2.04
CA CYS A 30 -6.62 -10.11 -1.90
C CYS A 30 -6.48 -9.02 -2.97
N TYR A 31 -5.29 -8.88 -3.54
CA TYR A 31 -5.03 -7.95 -4.64
C TYR A 31 -5.37 -8.53 -6.03
N ASN A 32 -5.74 -9.81 -6.13
CA ASN A 32 -6.15 -10.40 -7.40
C ASN A 32 -7.38 -9.66 -7.93
N THR A 33 -7.36 -9.30 -9.22
CA THR A 33 -8.40 -8.50 -9.89
C THR A 33 -8.60 -7.07 -9.35
N ASN A 34 -7.69 -6.59 -8.51
CA ASN A 34 -7.63 -5.20 -8.08
C ASN A 34 -6.96 -4.32 -9.17
N HIS A 35 -6.89 -3.01 -8.97
CA HIS A 35 -6.42 -2.05 -9.95
C HIS A 35 -5.73 -0.84 -9.33
N PHE A 36 -4.99 -0.10 -10.16
CA PHE A 36 -4.56 1.26 -9.84
C PHE A 36 -5.71 2.21 -10.16
N PHE A 37 -6.29 2.86 -9.16
CA PHE A 37 -7.42 3.79 -9.36
C PHE A 37 -6.97 5.23 -9.63
N ARG A 38 -5.71 5.54 -9.31
CA ARG A 38 -5.09 6.84 -9.55
C ARG A 38 -3.67 6.66 -10.06
N VAL A 39 -3.32 7.37 -11.13
CA VAL A 39 -1.96 7.40 -11.68
C VAL A 39 -1.62 8.83 -12.07
N ASP A 40 -0.70 9.42 -11.34
CA ASP A 40 -0.21 10.78 -11.57
C ASP A 40 1.22 10.70 -12.11
N LYS A 41 1.39 11.05 -13.38
CA LYS A 41 2.69 10.96 -14.06
C LYS A 41 3.74 11.78 -13.31
N GLY A 42 4.83 11.11 -12.92
CA GLY A 42 5.94 11.71 -12.20
C GLY A 42 5.73 11.81 -10.68
N PHE A 43 4.62 11.29 -10.14
CA PHE A 43 4.34 11.31 -8.71
C PHE A 43 4.02 9.92 -8.15
N VAL A 44 2.80 9.40 -8.34
CA VAL A 44 2.39 8.11 -7.76
C VAL A 44 1.50 7.29 -8.69
N ALA A 45 1.60 5.97 -8.58
CA ALA A 45 0.53 5.05 -8.97
C ALA A 45 -0.06 4.45 -7.69
N GLN A 46 -1.35 4.64 -7.45
CA GLN A 46 -2.01 4.24 -6.21
C GLN A 46 -2.93 3.04 -6.43
N VAL A 47 -2.68 1.97 -5.66
CA VAL A 47 -3.45 0.74 -5.64
C VAL A 47 -4.73 0.96 -4.82
N ALA A 48 -5.87 0.53 -5.34
CA ALA A 48 -7.14 0.67 -4.63
C ALA A 48 -7.18 -0.26 -3.41
N ASP A 49 -7.94 0.16 -2.39
CA ASP A 49 -8.22 -0.69 -1.23
C ASP A 49 -8.85 -2.01 -1.67
N VAL A 50 -8.45 -3.14 -1.09
CA VAL A 50 -8.87 -4.47 -1.50
C VAL A 50 -10.36 -4.74 -1.24
N MET A 51 -11.01 -4.06 -0.29
CA MET A 51 -12.46 -4.19 -0.07
C MET A 51 -13.27 -3.53 -1.20
N GLY A 52 -12.77 -2.43 -1.76
CA GLY A 52 -13.49 -1.67 -2.79
C GLY A 52 -12.98 -1.84 -4.22
N GLY A 53 -11.73 -2.25 -4.40
CA GLY A 53 -11.03 -2.18 -5.69
C GLY A 53 -10.98 -3.48 -6.48
N ARG A 54 -11.19 -4.63 -5.84
CA ARG A 54 -11.19 -5.95 -6.48
C ARG A 54 -12.55 -6.31 -7.07
N LYS A 55 -12.55 -7.21 -8.06
CA LYS A 55 -13.77 -7.74 -8.70
C LYS A 55 -14.16 -9.13 -8.20
N ALA A 56 -13.16 -9.97 -7.90
CA ALA A 56 -13.39 -11.32 -7.40
C ALA A 56 -14.00 -11.26 -5.99
N PRO A 57 -15.01 -12.09 -5.67
CA PRO A 57 -15.57 -12.15 -4.33
C PRO A 57 -14.50 -12.55 -3.32
N MET A 58 -14.67 -12.12 -2.07
CA MET A 58 -13.82 -12.54 -0.97
C MET A 58 -14.36 -13.81 -0.32
N ASN A 59 -13.47 -14.63 0.22
CA ASN A 59 -13.86 -15.61 1.25
C ASN A 59 -13.73 -14.98 2.64
N LYS A 60 -14.20 -15.68 3.66
CA LYS A 60 -14.21 -15.19 5.05
C LYS A 60 -12.81 -14.79 5.58
N GLU A 61 -11.75 -15.54 5.24
CA GLU A 61 -10.39 -15.19 5.70
C GLU A 61 -9.88 -13.91 5.02
N GLN A 62 -10.18 -13.75 3.73
CA GLN A 62 -9.83 -12.54 2.97
C GLN A 62 -10.55 -11.31 3.54
N GLU A 63 -11.86 -11.39 3.81
CA GLU A 63 -12.65 -10.31 4.42
C GLU A 63 -12.07 -9.91 5.78
N GLN A 64 -11.87 -10.89 6.66
CA GLN A 64 -11.33 -10.66 8.00
C GLN A 64 -9.95 -9.99 8.00
N GLN A 65 -9.10 -10.30 7.01
CA GLN A 65 -7.81 -9.63 6.89
C GLN A 65 -7.95 -8.23 6.28
N ALA A 66 -8.81 -8.07 5.28
CA ALA A 66 -9.01 -6.82 4.55
C ALA A 66 -9.67 -5.71 5.39
N GLU A 67 -10.51 -6.07 6.36
CA GLU A 67 -11.17 -5.13 7.28
C GLU A 67 -10.24 -4.58 8.38
N LYS A 68 -9.05 -5.15 8.55
CA LYS A 68 -8.11 -4.67 9.58
C LYS A 68 -7.54 -3.33 9.19
N SER A 69 -7.50 -2.42 10.16
CA SER A 69 -6.62 -1.26 10.10
C SER A 69 -5.28 -1.58 10.75
N ILE A 70 -4.26 -0.84 10.33
CA ILE A 70 -2.90 -0.94 10.87
C ILE A 70 -2.48 0.39 11.49
N VAL A 71 -1.77 0.30 12.61
CA VAL A 71 -1.18 1.44 13.31
C VAL A 71 -0.17 2.18 12.44
N GLY A 72 -0.05 3.49 12.62
CA GLY A 72 0.98 4.31 11.98
C GLY A 72 2.42 3.90 12.32
N GLU A 73 3.24 3.68 11.30
CA GLU A 73 4.68 3.45 11.43
C GLU A 73 5.42 4.53 10.63
N PHE A 74 6.14 5.41 11.32
CA PHE A 74 6.79 6.58 10.71
C PHE A 74 8.28 6.36 10.51
N SER A 75 8.80 6.87 9.40
CA SER A 75 10.16 6.61 8.95
C SER A 75 10.90 7.89 8.56
N THR A 76 12.23 7.84 8.64
CA THR A 76 13.13 8.85 8.07
C THR A 76 13.57 8.52 6.64
N VAL A 77 13.14 7.38 6.09
CA VAL A 77 13.38 6.99 4.70
C VAL A 77 12.75 8.02 3.76
N LYS A 78 13.43 8.28 2.65
CA LYS A 78 13.09 9.32 1.68
C LYS A 78 12.12 8.80 0.63
N HIS A 79 11.11 9.61 0.29
CA HIS A 79 10.18 9.32 -0.82
C HIS A 79 10.85 9.59 -2.17
N VAL A 80 11.66 8.64 -2.62
CA VAL A 80 12.25 8.63 -3.97
C VAL A 80 11.50 7.67 -4.89
N ARG A 81 11.71 7.79 -6.21
CA ARG A 81 11.12 6.88 -7.19
C ARG A 81 11.34 5.40 -6.82
N GLY A 82 10.27 4.60 -6.91
CA GLY A 82 10.26 3.16 -6.64
C GLY A 82 9.86 2.78 -5.22
N ILE A 83 9.76 3.74 -4.30
CA ILE A 83 9.33 3.49 -2.91
C ILE A 83 7.84 3.14 -2.86
N LEU A 84 7.50 2.18 -1.99
CA LEU A 84 6.13 1.95 -1.55
C LEU A 84 5.81 2.86 -0.37
N SER A 85 4.68 3.55 -0.43
CA SER A 85 4.26 4.46 0.63
C SER A 85 2.77 4.32 0.89
N MET A 86 2.40 4.25 2.16
CA MET A 86 1.02 4.21 2.59
C MET A 86 0.67 5.53 3.26
N GLY A 87 -0.16 6.31 2.58
CA GLY A 87 -0.72 7.54 3.12
C GLY A 87 -1.80 7.26 4.15
N ARG A 88 -1.78 8.05 5.22
CA ARG A 88 -2.82 8.07 6.23
C ARG A 88 -3.59 9.38 6.09
N TYR A 89 -4.91 9.30 6.20
CA TYR A 89 -5.76 10.50 6.21
C TYR A 89 -5.65 11.17 7.60
N SER A 90 -6.66 11.92 8.03
CA SER A 90 -6.65 12.63 9.31
C SER A 90 -6.54 11.72 10.54
N ASP A 91 -6.89 10.44 10.41
CA ASP A 91 -6.73 9.44 11.47
C ASP A 91 -5.57 8.48 11.13
N PRO A 92 -4.46 8.53 11.91
CA PRO A 92 -3.27 7.72 11.64
C PRO A 92 -3.52 6.22 11.80
N ASP A 93 -4.61 5.75 12.40
CA ASP A 93 -4.85 4.31 12.65
C ASP A 93 -5.92 3.70 11.74
N THR A 94 -6.18 4.33 10.59
CA THR A 94 -7.24 3.92 9.64
C THR A 94 -6.74 3.33 8.33
N ALA A 95 -5.43 3.34 8.06
CA ALA A 95 -4.96 2.72 6.83
C ALA A 95 -5.18 1.21 6.88
N SER A 96 -5.70 0.68 5.78
CA SER A 96 -6.01 -0.73 5.56
C SER A 96 -5.04 -1.29 4.52
N SER A 97 -5.35 -1.12 3.24
CA SER A 97 -4.70 -1.87 2.16
C SER A 97 -4.37 -1.06 0.90
N SER A 98 -4.79 0.21 0.81
CA SER A 98 -4.38 1.08 -0.29
C SER A 98 -2.95 1.59 -0.07
N PHE A 99 -2.11 1.52 -1.09
CA PHE A 99 -0.75 2.06 -1.05
C PHE A 99 -0.34 2.64 -2.40
N SER A 100 0.69 3.47 -2.39
CA SER A 100 1.24 4.15 -3.55
C SER A 100 2.63 3.61 -3.90
N ILE A 101 2.90 3.52 -5.21
CA ILE A 101 4.23 3.34 -5.78
C ILE A 101 4.70 4.71 -6.26
N LEU A 102 5.84 5.19 -5.77
CA LEU A 102 6.40 6.48 -6.19
C LEU A 102 6.93 6.37 -7.63
N LEU A 103 6.38 7.17 -8.54
CA LEU A 103 6.81 7.29 -9.93
C LEU A 103 7.85 8.41 -10.14
N GLY A 104 8.10 9.22 -9.13
CA GLY A 104 9.13 10.26 -9.07
C GLY A 104 9.44 10.61 -7.61
N ASP A 105 10.33 11.57 -7.40
CA ASP A 105 10.71 12.00 -6.06
C ASP A 105 9.65 12.92 -5.45
N ALA A 106 9.31 12.69 -4.18
CA ALA A 106 8.28 13.40 -3.45
C ALA A 106 8.76 13.85 -2.05
N PRO A 107 9.82 14.67 -1.94
CA PRO A 107 10.38 15.08 -0.64
C PRO A 107 9.39 15.86 0.24
N HIS A 108 8.32 16.41 -0.35
CA HIS A 108 7.24 17.06 0.40
C HIS A 108 6.45 16.08 1.28
N LEU A 109 6.54 14.76 1.06
CA LEU A 109 5.94 13.71 1.88
C LEU A 109 6.86 13.22 3.01
N ASP A 110 8.14 13.59 3.00
CA ASP A 110 9.09 13.13 4.02
C ASP A 110 8.73 13.64 5.41
N GLY A 111 8.85 12.77 6.42
CA GLY A 111 8.55 13.12 7.82
C GLY A 111 7.06 13.40 8.09
N GLN A 112 6.19 13.18 7.10
CA GLN A 112 4.75 13.19 7.29
C GLN A 112 4.22 11.83 7.78
N VAL A 113 2.89 11.72 7.88
CA VAL A 113 2.16 10.55 8.42
C VAL A 113 2.08 9.41 7.38
N PHE A 114 3.22 9.00 6.84
CA PHE A 114 3.33 7.94 5.83
C PHE A 114 4.18 6.78 6.36
N SER A 115 3.73 5.57 6.07
CA SER A 115 4.52 4.36 6.27
C SER A 115 5.24 4.01 4.98
N ILE A 116 6.57 3.96 5.03
CA ILE A 116 7.41 3.39 3.98
C ILE A 116 7.71 1.95 4.39
N PHE A 117 7.35 1.01 3.54
CA PHE A 117 7.30 -0.40 3.90
C PHE A 117 7.73 -1.29 2.75
#